data_AF-A0AAV4V4A9-F1
#
_entry.id   AF-A0AAV4V4A9-F1
#
_cell.length_a   1.000
_cell.length_b   1.000
_cell.length_c   1.000
_cell.angle_alpha   90.00
_cell.angle_beta   90.00
_cell.angle_gamma   90.00
#
_symmetry.space_group_name_H-M   'P 1'
#
loop_
_entity.id
_entity.type
_entity.pdbx_description
1 polymer ?
#
loop_
_entity_poly.entity_id
_entity_poly.type
_entity_poly.pdbx_seq_one_letter_code
_entity_poly.pdbx_strand_id
1 'polypeptide(L)'
;MSEERNSVVEFSNVYYTDYMTFAIKKLGTAPTSLAFVHPFDTRIWTFILIVLLFMPLVYKLLLRTRDSYLQVLLQLLGAVLGQSMNTYGTR
;
A
#
# COMPACT_ATOMS: atom_id res chain seq x y z
N MET A 1 34.13 25.88 -19.97
CA MET A 1 34.52 26.66 -21.16
C MET A 1 33.27 27.37 -21.66
N SER A 2 33.22 28.70 -21.71
CA SER A 2 32.10 29.46 -22.30
C SER A 2 32.57 30.03 -23.64
N GLU A 3 31.73 29.97 -24.68
CA GLU A 3 32.09 30.37 -26.05
C GLU A 3 32.62 31.80 -26.14
N GLU A 4 32.09 32.71 -25.31
CA GLU A 4 32.50 34.11 -25.26
C GLU A 4 33.97 34.28 -24.84
N ARG A 5 34.47 33.40 -23.97
CA ARG A 5 35.84 33.47 -23.45
C ARG A 5 36.89 32.92 -24.41
N ASN A 6 36.49 32.10 -25.39
CA ASN A 6 37.41 31.45 -26.33
C ASN A 6 37.92 32.38 -27.44
N SER A 7 37.33 33.57 -27.60
CA SER A 7 37.70 34.56 -28.62
C SER A 7 38.87 35.48 -28.20
N VAL A 8 39.18 35.55 -26.90
CA VAL A 8 40.15 36.49 -26.32
C VAL A 8 41.41 35.79 -25.82
N VAL A 9 41.35 34.48 -25.53
CA VAL A 9 42.45 33.73 -24.92
C VAL A 9 42.55 32.33 -25.52
N GLU A 10 43.76 31.87 -25.83
CA GLU A 10 44.04 30.51 -26.28
C GLU A 10 44.13 29.58 -25.05
N PHE A 11 43.26 28.57 -24.97
CA PHE A 11 43.20 27.62 -23.86
C PHE A 11 43.94 26.33 -24.19
N SER A 12 44.59 25.75 -23.18
CA SER A 12 45.16 24.39 -23.26
C SER A 12 44.05 23.32 -23.29
N ASN A 13 44.44 22.07 -23.59
CA ASN A 13 43.50 20.94 -23.60
C ASN A 13 42.75 20.79 -22.25
N VAL A 14 41.48 20.37 -22.30
CA VAL A 14 40.64 20.27 -21.10
C VAL A 14 41.08 19.08 -20.25
N TYR A 15 41.67 19.35 -19.09
CA TYR A 15 42.15 18.32 -18.17
C TYR A 15 41.06 17.77 -17.24
N TYR A 16 39.95 18.50 -17.06
CA TYR A 16 38.84 18.12 -16.19
C TYR A 16 37.55 18.76 -16.68
N THR A 17 36.48 17.99 -16.76
CA THR A 17 35.15 18.46 -17.16
C THR A 17 34.27 18.63 -15.94
N ASP A 18 33.97 19.89 -15.63
CA ASP A 18 33.06 20.23 -14.54
C ASP A 18 31.62 20.20 -15.08
N TYR A 19 30.81 19.28 -14.56
CA TYR A 19 29.41 19.14 -14.95
C TYR A 19 28.52 19.76 -13.88
N MET A 20 27.65 20.69 -14.29
CA MET A 20 26.61 21.21 -13.41
C MET A 20 25.64 20.08 -13.06
N THR A 21 25.65 19.63 -11.81
CA THR A 21 24.73 18.61 -11.31
C THR A 21 23.82 19.20 -10.25
N PHE A 22 22.54 18.80 -10.27
CA PHE A 22 21.59 19.22 -9.24
C PHE A 22 21.78 18.36 -7.99
N ALA A 23 22.21 18.99 -6.90
CA ALA A 23 22.25 18.35 -5.60
C ALA A 23 20.82 18.19 -5.06
N ILE A 24 20.23 17.00 -5.23
CA ILE A 24 18.95 16.65 -4.59
C ILE A 24 19.19 15.85 -3.31
N LYS A 25 18.48 16.22 -2.25
CA LYS A 25 18.46 15.44 -1.01
C LYS A 25 17.86 14.06 -1.30
N LYS A 26 18.54 12.99 -0.89
CA LYS A 26 17.99 11.63 -0.96
C LYS A 26 16.62 11.60 -0.27
N LEU A 27 15.56 11.32 -1.05
CA LEU A 27 14.23 11.11 -0.48
C LEU A 27 14.33 9.96 0.51
N GLY A 28 13.85 10.18 1.73
CA GLY A 28 13.91 9.18 2.79
C GLY A 28 13.32 7.86 2.31
N THR A 29 13.98 6.75 2.65
CA THR A 29 13.48 5.42 2.32
C THR A 29 12.11 5.24 2.96
N ALA A 30 11.06 5.16 2.14
CA ALA A 30 9.74 4.78 2.61
C ALA A 30 9.85 3.36 3.22
N PRO A 31 9.20 3.10 4.37
CA PRO A 31 9.27 1.79 5.01
C PRO A 31 8.66 0.73 4.08
N THR A 32 9.50 -0.20 3.60
CA THR A 32 9.09 -1.30 2.71
C THR A 32 7.97 -2.16 3.30
N SER A 33 7.87 -2.23 4.63
CA SER A 33 6.81 -2.96 5.34
C SER A 33 5.40 -2.45 5.07
N LEU A 34 5.24 -1.15 4.77
CA LEU A 34 3.94 -0.54 4.46
C LEU A 34 3.56 -0.64 2.99
N ALA A 35 4.44 -1.16 2.13
CA ALA A 35 4.21 -1.25 0.69
C ALA A 35 2.96 -2.06 0.32
N PHE A 36 2.60 -3.07 1.11
CA PHE A 36 1.41 -3.90 0.89
C PHE A 36 0.08 -3.18 1.19
N VAL A 37 0.11 -2.22 2.13
CA VAL A 37 -1.07 -1.47 2.58
C VAL A 37 -1.18 -0.15 1.83
N HIS A 38 -0.07 0.36 1.31
CA HIS A 38 0.07 1.58 0.50
C HIS A 38 -0.84 1.70 -0.74
N PRO A 39 -1.20 0.64 -1.50
CA PRO A 39 -2.05 0.82 -2.68
C PRO A 39 -3.44 1.34 -2.34
N PHE A 40 -3.91 1.19 -1.10
CA PHE A 40 -5.20 1.67 -0.66
C PHE A 40 -5.05 2.72 0.45
N ASP A 41 -5.86 3.78 0.36
CA ASP A 41 -5.96 4.77 1.43
C ASP A 41 -6.37 4.07 2.74
N THR A 42 -5.83 4.52 3.87
CA THR A 42 -6.19 4.05 5.21
C THR A 42 -7.70 4.06 5.44
N ARG A 43 -8.44 4.98 4.80
CA ARG A 43 -9.90 5.02 4.83
C ARG A 43 -10.55 3.76 4.26
N ILE A 44 -10.00 3.18 3.21
CA ILE A 44 -10.55 1.97 2.58
C ILE A 44 -10.41 0.79 3.54
N TRP A 45 -9.25 0.68 4.21
CA TRP A 45 -9.03 -0.34 5.23
C TRP A 45 -9.98 -0.22 6.42
N THR A 46 -10.26 1.01 6.88
CA THR A 46 -11.25 1.20 7.96
C THR A 46 -12.65 0.84 7.50
N PHE A 47 -13.07 1.20 6.29
CA PHE A 47 -14.36 0.78 5.73
C PHE A 47 -14.46 -0.73 5.59
N ILE A 48 -13.43 -1.41 5.11
CA ILE A 48 -13.40 -2.88 5.03
C ILE A 48 -13.61 -3.50 6.41
N LEU A 49 -12.92 -3.00 7.44
CA LEU A 49 -13.03 -3.50 8.80
C LEU A 49 -14.45 -3.26 9.38
N ILE A 50 -15.01 -2.07 9.13
CA ILE A 50 -16.38 -1.73 9.52
C ILE A 50 -17.36 -2.69 8.85
N VAL A 51 -17.31 -2.84 7.53
CA VAL A 51 -18.20 -3.74 6.79
C VAL A 51 -18.05 -5.17 7.31
N LEU A 52 -16.83 -5.64 7.53
CA LEU A 52 -16.56 -6.99 8.05
C LEU A 52 -17.22 -7.25 9.42
N LEU A 53 -17.27 -6.24 10.30
CA LEU A 53 -17.92 -6.35 11.61
C LEU A 53 -19.43 -6.14 11.58
N PHE A 54 -19.93 -5.21 10.76
CA PHE A 54 -21.37 -4.92 10.70
C PHE A 54 -22.15 -5.93 9.87
N MET A 55 -21.54 -6.49 8.82
CA MET A 55 -22.18 -7.47 7.94
C MET A 55 -22.70 -8.73 8.67
N PRO A 56 -21.96 -9.38 9.60
CA PRO A 56 -22.50 -10.49 10.38
C PRO A 56 -23.62 -10.07 11.34
N LEU A 57 -23.61 -8.82 11.82
CA LEU A 57 -24.68 -8.28 12.67
C LEU A 57 -25.96 -8.09 11.85
N VAL A 58 -25.86 -7.48 10.67
CA VAL A 58 -26.98 -7.32 9.73
C VAL A 58 -27.52 -8.69 9.32
N TYR A 59 -26.64 -9.64 8.97
CA TYR A 59 -27.02 -11.00 8.61
C TYR A 59 -27.80 -11.69 9.75
N LYS A 60 -27.31 -11.58 10.99
CA LYS A 60 -27.98 -12.14 12.15
C LYS A 60 -29.32 -11.47 12.45
N LEU A 61 -29.40 -10.16 12.30
CA LEU A 61 -30.64 -9.40 12.49
C LEU A 61 -31.68 -9.78 11.44
N LEU A 62 -31.27 -9.89 10.17
CA LEU A 62 -32.15 -10.12 9.03
C LEU A 62 -32.63 -11.58 8.96
N LEU A 63 -31.76 -12.57 9.19
CA LEU A 63 -32.11 -13.99 9.12
C LEU A 63 -32.55 -14.57 10.47
N ARG A 64 -32.43 -13.82 11.58
CA ARG A 64 -32.74 -14.27 12.95
C ARG A 64 -32.09 -15.62 13.29
N THR A 65 -30.88 -15.82 12.78
CA THR A 65 -30.13 -17.08 12.92
C THR A 65 -29.63 -17.26 14.36
N ARG A 66 -29.73 -18.50 14.88
CA ARG A 66 -29.29 -18.88 16.23
C ARG A 66 -27.77 -19.04 16.37
N ASP A 67 -27.04 -18.96 15.27
CA ASP A 67 -25.60 -19.16 15.26
C ASP A 67 -24.84 -18.09 16.07
N SER A 68 -23.69 -18.50 16.57
CA SER A 68 -22.82 -17.63 17.33
C SER A 68 -22.25 -16.56 16.40
N TYR A 69 -22.21 -15.31 16.86
CA TYR A 69 -21.70 -14.18 16.06
C TYR A 69 -20.28 -14.44 15.51
N LEU A 70 -19.41 -15.05 16.33
CA LEU A 70 -18.05 -15.41 15.93
C LEU A 70 -18.01 -16.44 14.81
N GLN A 71 -18.94 -17.39 14.75
CA GLN A 71 -18.98 -18.39 13.68
C GLN A 71 -19.31 -17.73 12.35
N VAL A 72 -20.33 -16.85 12.33
CA VAL A 72 -20.71 -16.09 11.13
C VAL A 72 -19.57 -15.15 10.69
N LEU A 73 -18.92 -14.46 11.63
CA LEU A 73 -17.77 -13.60 11.36
C LEU A 73 -16.61 -14.38 10.75
N LEU A 74 -16.23 -15.53 11.33
CA LEU A 74 -15.12 -16.36 10.82
C LEU A 74 -15.45 -16.95 9.45
N GLN A 75 -16.68 -17.38 9.22
CA GLN A 75 -17.12 -17.87 7.91
C GLN A 75 -17.04 -16.78 6.84
N LEU A 76 -17.43 -15.55 7.18
CA LEU A 76 -17.37 -14.39 6.29
C LEU A 76 -15.93 -13.94 6.04
N LEU A 77 -15.08 -13.96 7.06
CA LEU A 77 -13.64 -13.75 6.94
C LEU A 77 -13.00 -14.79 6.02
N GLY A 78 -13.34 -16.07 6.20
CA GLY A 78 -12.90 -17.15 5.33
C GLY A 78 -13.32 -16.90 3.88
N ALA A 79 -14.58 -16.54 3.64
CA ALA A 79 -15.07 -16.22 2.30
C ALA A 79 -14.29 -15.06 1.65
N VAL A 80 -13.98 -13.99 2.40
CA VAL A 80 -13.17 -12.85 1.91
C VAL A 80 -11.74 -13.28 1.58
N LEU A 81 -11.16 -14.19 2.35
CA LEU A 81 -9.83 -14.77 2.10
C LEU A 81 -9.83 -15.85 1.01
N GLY A 82 -10.98 -16.15 0.39
CA GLY A 82 -11.13 -17.23 -0.59
C GLY A 82 -11.07 -18.63 0.01
N GLN A 83 -11.10 -18.76 1.34
CA GLN A 83 -11.09 -20.02 2.08
C GLN A 83 -12.48 -20.28 2.65
N SER A 84 -13.32 -21.06 1.96
CA SER A 84 -14.60 -21.45 2.53
C SER A 84 -14.37 -22.38 3.74
N MET A 85 -14.74 -21.91 4.93
CA MET A 85 -14.75 -22.77 6.12
C MET A 85 -15.88 -23.79 5.96
N ASN A 86 -15.52 -24.98 5.50
CA ASN A 86 -16.45 -26.07 5.31
C ASN A 86 -16.73 -26.73 6.67
N THR A 87 -17.77 -26.30 7.37
CA THR A 87 -18.22 -26.95 8.62
C THR A 87 -19.00 -28.23 8.31
N TYR A 88 -18.31 -29.26 7.78
CA TYR A 88 -18.76 -30.65 7.83
C TYR A 88 -18.00 -31.33 8.97
N GLY A 89 -18.54 -31.31 10.18
CA GLY A 89 -17.86 -31.95 11.31
C GLY A 89 -18.38 -31.60 12.69
N THR A 90 -19.70 -31.62 12.88
CA THR A 90 -20.27 -31.80 14.23
C THR A 90 -21.67 -32.37 14.09
N ARG A 91 -21.72 -33.69 13.83
CA ARG A 91 -22.87 -34.54 14.08
C ARG A 91 -22.38 -35.78 14.80
#